data_AF-A0A838GBW0-F1
#
_entry.id   AF-A0A838GBW0-F1
#
_cell.length_a   1.000
_cell.length_b   1.000
_cell.length_c   1.000
_cell.angle_alpha   90.00
_cell.angle_beta   90.00
_cell.angle_gamma   90.00
#
_symmetry.space_group_name_H-M   'P 1'
#
loop_
_entity.id
_entity.type
_entity.pdbx_description
1 polymer ?
#
loop_
_entity_poly.entity_id
_entity_poly.type
_entity_poly.pdbx_seq_one_letter_code
_entity_poly.pdbx_strand_id
1 'polypeptide(L)'
;SGDFRTAMQSVPYAMALRLGLGFNRRFWEEDDWIYGGQSFSNISRLGILAYPDDNYGAQKGAMLGMYNFGTDAAYVSSLDYEERNQLALDLGSKIHPQMRDEYVSGFSVAWHLEPYSLGAWPSYTQRTRQEFFPKLQEPDGRIYLVGEHLSYVNAWIEGAAQAAWLQVEKLHRRVMEA
;
A
#
# COMPACT_ATOMS: atom_id res chain seq x y z
N SER A 1 -2.77 -9.42 28.50
CA SER A 1 -3.88 -10.25 29.01
C SER A 1 -4.42 -11.13 27.88
N GLY A 2 -5.36 -12.05 28.16
CA GLY A 2 -6.05 -12.84 27.12
C GLY A 2 -6.84 -11.94 26.15
N ASP A 3 -7.58 -10.98 26.70
CA ASP A 3 -8.39 -10.03 25.91
C ASP A 3 -7.56 -9.17 24.96
N PHE A 4 -6.36 -8.75 25.40
CA PHE A 4 -5.45 -7.97 24.57
C PHE A 4 -4.94 -8.75 23.36
N ARG A 5 -4.55 -10.01 23.57
CA ARG A 5 -4.13 -10.91 22.48
C ARG A 5 -5.27 -11.14 21.49
N THR A 6 -6.49 -11.39 21.98
CA THR A 6 -7.67 -11.54 21.14
C THR A 6 -7.90 -10.28 20.31
N ALA A 7 -7.84 -9.10 20.92
CA ALA A 7 -8.03 -7.84 20.22
C ALA A 7 -6.99 -7.63 19.09
N MET A 8 -5.73 -8.01 19.32
CA MET A 8 -4.67 -7.92 18.29
C MET A 8 -4.94 -8.84 17.10
N GLN A 9 -5.51 -10.03 17.34
CA GLN A 9 -5.81 -11.02 16.31
C GLN A 9 -7.10 -10.73 15.54
N SER A 10 -7.97 -9.87 16.07
CA SER A 10 -9.30 -9.58 15.50
C SER A 10 -9.30 -8.52 14.38
N VAL A 11 -8.15 -7.93 14.05
CA VAL A 11 -8.04 -6.88 13.03
C VAL A 11 -7.30 -7.44 11.82
N PRO A 12 -8.00 -7.77 10.72
CA PRO A 12 -7.34 -8.25 9.51
C PRO A 12 -6.58 -7.11 8.82
N TYR A 13 -5.56 -7.46 8.03
CA TYR A 13 -4.85 -6.52 7.19
C TYR A 13 -5.21 -6.72 5.70
N ALA A 14 -5.21 -5.63 4.95
CA ALA A 14 -5.51 -5.62 3.52
C ALA A 14 -4.38 -6.25 2.70
N MET A 15 -4.76 -6.87 1.59
CA MET A 15 -3.83 -7.27 0.53
C MET A 15 -3.67 -6.12 -0.46
N ALA A 16 -2.42 -5.77 -0.77
CA ALA A 16 -2.10 -4.76 -1.78
C ALA A 16 -0.80 -5.11 -2.49
N LEU A 17 -0.74 -4.83 -3.79
CA LEU A 17 0.44 -5.04 -4.61
C LEU A 17 0.70 -3.81 -5.47
N ARG A 18 1.96 -3.39 -5.56
CA ARG A 18 2.43 -2.38 -6.52
C ARG A 18 3.44 -2.99 -7.47
N LEU A 19 3.35 -2.64 -8.74
CA LEU A 19 4.29 -3.02 -9.78
C LEU A 19 4.75 -1.77 -10.53
N GLY A 20 6.04 -1.45 -10.41
CA GLY A 20 6.71 -0.42 -11.19
C GLY A 20 7.33 -0.99 -12.46
N LEU A 21 7.24 -0.24 -13.55
CA LEU A 21 7.82 -0.57 -14.86
C LEU A 21 8.74 0.57 -15.30
N GLY A 22 10.00 0.26 -15.62
CA GLY A 22 10.96 1.19 -16.19
C GLY A 22 10.92 1.17 -17.71
N PHE A 23 11.05 2.34 -18.32
CA PHE A 23 10.99 2.55 -19.77
C PHE A 23 12.18 3.38 -20.29
N ASN A 24 12.59 3.12 -21.53
CA ASN A 24 13.65 3.87 -22.22
C ASN A 24 13.21 5.26 -22.70
N ARG A 25 11.90 5.47 -22.81
CA ARG A 25 11.27 6.72 -23.26
C ARG A 25 10.07 7.04 -22.39
N ARG A 26 9.86 8.32 -22.10
CA ARG A 26 8.66 8.81 -21.39
C ARG A 26 7.54 9.08 -22.39
N PHE A 27 7.08 8.03 -23.08
CA PHE A 27 6.04 8.13 -24.11
C PHE A 27 4.76 8.82 -23.60
N TRP A 28 4.44 8.65 -22.31
CA TRP A 28 3.30 9.31 -21.68
C TRP A 28 3.43 10.85 -21.68
N GLU A 29 4.64 11.40 -21.60
CA GLU A 29 4.89 12.85 -21.70
C GLU A 29 5.01 13.32 -23.15
N GLU A 30 5.72 12.55 -23.98
CA GLU A 30 6.08 12.92 -25.35
C GLU A 30 4.91 12.78 -26.33
N ASP A 31 4.14 11.69 -26.21
CA ASP A 31 3.08 11.33 -27.14
C ASP A 31 1.70 11.72 -26.58
N ASP A 32 1.47 11.45 -25.29
CA ASP A 32 0.14 11.55 -24.66
C ASP A 32 -0.05 12.82 -23.81
N TRP A 33 1.00 13.62 -23.63
CA TRP A 33 0.97 14.88 -22.87
C TRP A 33 0.55 14.73 -21.40
N ILE A 34 0.88 13.60 -20.78
CA ILE A 34 0.59 13.28 -19.39
C ILE A 34 1.81 13.57 -18.51
N TYR A 35 1.67 14.49 -17.56
CA TYR A 35 2.72 14.87 -16.61
C TYR A 35 2.21 14.62 -15.18
N GLY A 36 2.57 13.45 -14.63
CA GLY A 36 2.06 12.97 -13.34
C GLY A 36 0.60 12.51 -13.38
N GLY A 37 0.06 12.19 -12.20
CA GLY A 37 -1.33 11.76 -12.04
C GLY A 37 -1.56 10.26 -12.24
N GLN A 38 -2.81 9.88 -12.47
CA GLN A 38 -3.26 8.47 -12.49
C GLN A 38 -4.30 8.25 -13.59
N SER A 39 -4.24 7.09 -14.23
CA SER A 39 -5.29 6.60 -15.11
C SER A 39 -6.12 5.54 -14.40
N PHE A 40 -7.44 5.73 -14.46
CA PHE A 40 -8.42 4.75 -14.01
C PHE A 40 -9.05 4.10 -15.24
N SER A 41 -9.22 2.78 -15.20
CA SER A 41 -9.84 2.04 -16.28
C SER A 41 -10.77 0.96 -15.73
N ASN A 42 -11.65 0.46 -16.60
CA ASN A 42 -12.44 -0.74 -16.36
C ASN A 42 -11.73 -2.02 -16.83
N ILE A 43 -10.45 -1.95 -17.20
CA ILE A 43 -9.67 -3.11 -17.61
C ILE A 43 -9.47 -3.98 -16.39
N SER A 44 -10.12 -5.15 -16.39
CA SER A 44 -10.04 -6.10 -15.28
C SER A 44 -8.58 -6.37 -14.92
N ARG A 45 -8.27 -6.30 -13.62
CA ARG A 45 -6.97 -6.55 -12.99
C ARG A 45 -5.88 -5.49 -13.21
N LEU A 46 -6.04 -4.51 -14.09
CA LEU A 46 -5.00 -3.47 -14.26
C LEU A 46 -4.80 -2.66 -12.96
N GLY A 47 -5.89 -2.37 -12.25
CA GLY A 47 -5.87 -1.51 -11.08
C GLY A 47 -5.58 -0.06 -11.46
N ILE A 48 -4.80 0.63 -10.62
CA ILE A 48 -4.38 2.01 -10.90
C ILE A 48 -3.04 2.00 -11.62
N LEU A 49 -2.98 2.72 -12.75
CA LEU A 49 -1.76 3.07 -13.44
C LEU A 49 -1.41 4.52 -13.08
N ALA A 50 -0.18 4.79 -12.64
CA ALA A 50 0.24 6.13 -12.23
C ALA A 50 1.55 6.55 -12.90
N TYR A 51 1.62 7.83 -13.21
CA TYR A 51 2.76 8.46 -13.86
C TYR A 51 3.65 9.12 -12.81
N PRO A 52 4.98 9.10 -13.00
CA PRO A 52 5.90 9.78 -12.10
C PRO A 52 5.58 11.28 -12.02
N ASP A 53 5.68 11.83 -10.81
CA ASP A 53 5.56 13.27 -10.52
C ASP A 53 6.93 13.97 -10.41
N ASP A 54 7.98 13.28 -10.85
CA ASP A 54 9.37 13.71 -10.84
C ASP A 54 10.02 13.64 -12.24
N ASN A 55 11.16 14.32 -12.37
CA ASN A 55 12.04 14.24 -13.55
C ASN A 55 11.34 14.49 -14.91
N TYR A 56 10.43 15.48 -14.97
CA TYR A 56 9.73 15.87 -16.20
C TYR A 56 10.70 16.18 -17.33
N GLY A 57 10.41 15.67 -18.54
CA GLY A 57 11.24 15.87 -19.73
C GLY A 57 12.55 15.06 -19.74
N ALA A 58 12.77 14.16 -18.79
CA ALA A 58 13.89 13.23 -18.84
C ALA A 58 13.71 12.19 -19.96
N GLN A 59 14.80 11.58 -20.42
CA GLN A 59 14.71 10.56 -21.46
C GLN A 59 14.02 9.28 -20.96
N LYS A 60 14.39 8.80 -19.77
CA LYS A 60 13.87 7.56 -19.17
C LYS A 60 12.94 7.86 -18.00
N GLY A 61 12.11 6.89 -17.64
CA GLY A 61 11.23 7.01 -16.48
C GLY A 61 10.68 5.68 -16.01
N ALA A 62 10.17 5.66 -14.78
CA ALA A 62 9.44 4.52 -14.26
C ALA A 62 7.99 4.93 -13.96
N MET A 63 7.04 4.10 -14.37
CA MET A 63 5.62 4.26 -14.05
C MET A 63 5.19 3.21 -13.02
N LEU A 64 4.14 3.52 -12.27
CA LEU A 64 3.37 2.51 -11.57
C LEU A 64 2.47 1.82 -12.61
N GLY A 65 2.88 0.64 -13.08
CA GLY A 65 2.16 -0.13 -14.09
C GLY A 65 0.91 -0.81 -13.53
N MET A 66 0.94 -1.22 -12.26
CA MET A 66 -0.23 -1.76 -11.57
C MET A 66 -0.20 -1.37 -10.08
N TYR A 67 -1.37 -1.02 -9.55
CA TYR A 67 -1.63 -0.95 -8.12
C TYR A 67 -2.97 -1.62 -7.83
N ASN A 68 -2.88 -2.79 -7.22
CA ASN A 68 -4.02 -3.67 -6.97
C ASN A 68 -4.29 -3.81 -5.48
N PHE A 69 -5.55 -4.13 -5.17
CA PHE A 69 -6.04 -4.38 -3.83
C PHE A 69 -6.86 -5.68 -3.78
N GLY A 70 -6.98 -6.27 -2.59
CA GLY A 70 -7.90 -7.39 -2.36
C GLY A 70 -7.64 -8.58 -3.28
N THR A 71 -8.68 -9.07 -3.95
CA THR A 71 -8.62 -10.26 -4.81
C THR A 71 -7.70 -10.08 -6.02
N ASP A 72 -7.62 -8.88 -6.58
CA ASP A 72 -6.71 -8.58 -7.69
C ASP A 72 -5.27 -8.60 -7.20
N ALA A 73 -4.99 -8.03 -6.02
CA ALA A 73 -3.66 -8.12 -5.41
C ALA A 73 -3.26 -9.57 -5.15
N ALA A 74 -4.19 -10.40 -4.63
CA ALA A 74 -3.96 -11.82 -4.41
C ALA A 74 -3.61 -12.56 -5.71
N TYR A 75 -4.43 -12.36 -6.76
CA TYR A 75 -4.20 -12.98 -8.07
C TYR A 75 -2.86 -12.56 -8.67
N VAL A 76 -2.59 -11.26 -8.78
CA VAL A 76 -1.35 -10.76 -9.39
C VAL A 76 -0.15 -11.22 -8.57
N SER A 77 -0.24 -11.26 -7.24
CA SER A 77 0.85 -11.75 -6.38
C SER A 77 1.14 -13.24 -6.51
N SER A 78 0.18 -14.04 -7.01
CA SER A 78 0.37 -15.49 -7.21
C SER A 78 1.11 -15.86 -8.48
N LEU A 79 1.21 -14.92 -9.43
CA LEU A 79 1.97 -15.09 -10.66
C LEU A 79 3.48 -15.02 -10.36
N ASP A 80 4.30 -15.64 -11.20
CA ASP A 80 5.73 -15.43 -11.12
C ASP A 80 6.11 -13.98 -11.50
N TYR A 81 7.37 -13.60 -11.28
CA TYR A 81 7.81 -12.23 -11.51
C TYR A 81 7.66 -11.79 -12.99
N GLU A 82 7.96 -12.68 -13.93
CA GLU A 82 7.93 -12.34 -15.36
C GLU A 82 6.48 -12.31 -15.87
N GLU A 83 5.65 -13.27 -15.47
CA GLU A 83 4.22 -13.29 -15.76
C GLU A 83 3.52 -12.02 -15.28
N ARG A 84 3.89 -11.50 -14.10
CA ARG A 84 3.37 -10.21 -13.60
C ARG A 84 3.76 -9.04 -14.50
N ASN A 85 5.02 -8.97 -14.92
CA ASN A 85 5.49 -7.92 -15.80
C ASN A 85 4.76 -7.99 -17.15
N GLN A 86 4.62 -9.20 -17.73
CA GLN A 86 3.91 -9.40 -18.98
C GLN A 86 2.42 -9.04 -18.85
N LEU A 87 1.76 -9.40 -17.75
CA LEU A 87 0.38 -9.00 -17.48
C LEU A 87 0.25 -7.47 -17.43
N ALA A 88 1.14 -6.79 -16.72
CA ALA A 88 1.12 -5.33 -16.62
C ALA A 88 1.32 -4.66 -17.99
N LEU A 89 2.25 -5.18 -18.80
CA LEU A 89 2.50 -4.70 -20.16
C LEU A 89 1.31 -4.97 -21.08
N ASP A 90 0.69 -6.15 -21.04
CA ASP A 90 -0.48 -6.49 -21.86
C ASP A 90 -1.68 -5.62 -21.56
N LEU A 91 -1.99 -5.44 -20.28
CA LEU A 91 -3.13 -4.65 -19.86
C LEU A 91 -2.87 -3.15 -20.05
N GLY A 92 -1.68 -2.69 -19.68
CA GLY A 92 -1.26 -1.30 -19.83
C GLY A 92 -1.17 -0.87 -21.29
N SER A 93 -0.76 -1.75 -22.20
CA SER A 93 -0.66 -1.43 -23.64
C SER A 93 -2.01 -1.13 -24.31
N LYS A 94 -3.13 -1.47 -23.65
CA LYS A 94 -4.47 -1.06 -24.10
C LYS A 94 -4.75 0.42 -23.85
N ILE A 95 -4.01 1.04 -22.94
CA ILE A 95 -4.00 2.48 -22.67
C ILE A 95 -2.85 3.12 -23.45
N HIS A 96 -1.66 2.52 -23.36
CA HIS A 96 -0.40 3.04 -23.89
C HIS A 96 0.31 2.03 -24.79
N PRO A 97 0.01 2.01 -26.11
CA PRO A 97 0.56 1.03 -27.04
C PRO A 97 2.10 0.89 -27.04
N GLN A 98 2.82 1.93 -26.64
CA GLN A 98 4.27 2.03 -26.60
C GLN A 98 4.92 1.21 -25.47
N MET A 99 4.15 0.81 -24.45
CA MET A 99 4.70 0.18 -23.23
C MET A 99 5.59 -1.02 -23.53
N ARG A 100 5.20 -1.90 -24.45
CA ARG A 100 5.99 -3.11 -24.78
C ARG A 100 7.31 -2.78 -25.46
N ASP A 101 7.30 -1.83 -26.38
CA ASP A 101 8.48 -1.48 -27.17
C ASP A 101 9.52 -0.73 -26.33
N GLU A 102 9.06 0.04 -25.35
CA GLU A 102 9.93 0.89 -24.52
C GLU A 102 10.36 0.23 -23.19
N TYR A 103 9.82 -0.95 -22.85
CA TYR A 103 10.05 -1.62 -21.57
C TYR A 103 11.52 -2.01 -21.35
N VAL A 104 11.99 -1.80 -20.12
CA VAL A 104 13.36 -2.14 -19.69
C VAL A 104 13.36 -3.18 -18.56
N SER A 105 12.61 -2.92 -17.49
CA SER A 105 12.65 -3.73 -16.28
C SER A 105 11.45 -3.48 -15.38
N GLY A 106 11.08 -4.46 -14.56
CA GLY A 106 9.99 -4.33 -13.60
C GLY A 106 10.45 -4.47 -12.16
N PHE A 107 9.67 -4.00 -11.20
CA PHE A 107 9.82 -4.34 -9.80
C PHE A 107 8.46 -4.36 -9.13
N SER A 108 8.18 -5.36 -8.31
CA SER A 108 6.87 -5.48 -7.66
C SER A 108 6.99 -5.86 -6.19
N VAL A 109 6.11 -5.32 -5.36
CA VAL A 109 5.99 -5.63 -3.93
C VAL A 109 4.55 -6.01 -3.62
N ALA A 110 4.37 -7.14 -2.95
CA ALA A 110 3.07 -7.61 -2.46
C ALA A 110 3.08 -7.59 -0.94
N TRP A 111 2.47 -6.56 -0.34
CA TRP A 111 2.60 -6.27 1.11
C TRP A 111 2.16 -7.42 2.02
N HIS A 112 1.20 -8.24 1.57
CA HIS A 112 0.73 -9.43 2.29
C HIS A 112 1.69 -10.63 2.24
N LEU A 113 2.70 -10.59 1.38
CA LEU A 113 3.76 -11.61 1.28
C LEU A 113 5.10 -11.10 1.83
N GLU A 114 5.26 -9.79 2.03
CA GLU A 114 6.48 -9.23 2.58
C GLU A 114 6.68 -9.64 4.05
N PRO A 115 7.83 -10.25 4.39
CA PRO A 115 8.18 -10.54 5.78
C PRO A 115 8.10 -9.26 6.63
N TYR A 116 7.65 -9.42 7.87
CA TYR A 116 7.46 -8.33 8.85
C TYR A 116 6.32 -7.34 8.54
N SER A 117 5.75 -7.33 7.33
CA SER A 117 4.51 -6.60 7.01
C SER A 117 3.29 -7.50 7.08
N LEU A 118 3.28 -8.61 6.31
CA LEU A 118 2.17 -9.58 6.24
C LEU A 118 0.79 -8.94 5.98
N GLY A 119 0.77 -7.76 5.37
CA GLY A 119 -0.41 -6.95 5.14
C GLY A 119 -0.04 -5.50 4.84
N ALA A 120 -0.92 -4.79 4.14
CA ALA A 120 -0.66 -3.41 3.72
C ALA A 120 -1.09 -2.37 4.77
N TRP A 121 -2.31 -2.50 5.30
CA TRP A 121 -2.89 -1.66 6.35
C TRP A 121 -4.04 -2.42 7.02
N PRO A 122 -4.44 -2.07 8.25
CA PRO A 122 -5.51 -2.73 8.98
C PRO A 122 -6.86 -2.39 8.36
N SER A 123 -7.73 -3.38 8.31
CA SER A 123 -9.08 -3.27 7.77
C SER A 123 -10.08 -3.49 8.89
N TYR A 124 -10.52 -2.40 9.50
CA TYR A 124 -11.57 -2.43 10.50
C TYR A 124 -12.95 -2.45 9.85
N THR A 125 -13.78 -3.42 10.23
CA THR A 125 -15.24 -3.26 10.13
C THR A 125 -15.74 -2.30 11.22
N GLN A 126 -16.94 -1.74 11.06
CA GLN A 126 -17.56 -0.92 12.11
C GLN A 126 -17.64 -1.66 13.45
N ARG A 127 -18.04 -2.94 13.41
CA ARG A 127 -18.13 -3.81 14.60
C ARG A 127 -16.77 -4.03 15.27
N THR A 128 -15.77 -4.47 14.51
CA THR A 128 -14.43 -4.74 15.06
C THR A 128 -13.77 -3.46 15.59
N ARG A 129 -14.06 -2.30 14.98
CA ARG A 129 -13.58 -1.01 15.48
C ARG A 129 -14.21 -0.68 16.83
N GLN A 130 -15.54 -0.76 16.95
CA GLN A 130 -16.22 -0.49 18.22
C GLN A 130 -15.75 -1.42 19.34
N GLU A 131 -15.53 -2.70 19.02
CA GLU A 131 -15.21 -3.72 20.03
C GLU A 131 -13.73 -3.73 20.45
N PHE A 132 -12.81 -3.64 19.49
CA PHE A 132 -11.38 -3.89 19.74
C PHE A 132 -10.52 -2.64 19.74
N PHE A 133 -10.88 -1.58 19.00
CA PHE A 133 -10.07 -0.38 18.91
C PHE A 133 -9.85 0.31 20.28
N PRO A 134 -10.87 0.48 21.15
CA PRO A 134 -10.64 1.03 22.49
C PRO A 134 -9.71 0.17 23.35
N LYS A 135 -9.80 -1.15 23.22
CA LYS A 135 -8.96 -2.10 23.97
C LYS A 135 -7.49 -2.02 23.54
N LEU A 136 -7.26 -1.91 22.24
CA LEU A 136 -5.91 -1.82 21.67
C LEU A 136 -5.22 -0.47 21.93
N GLN A 137 -6.00 0.58 22.21
CA GLN A 137 -5.45 1.88 22.59
C GLN A 137 -4.92 1.90 24.03
N GLU A 138 -5.37 0.99 24.90
CA GLU A 138 -4.90 0.92 26.29
C GLU A 138 -3.66 0.03 26.42
N PRO A 139 -2.68 0.42 27.26
CA PRO A 139 -1.51 -0.41 27.51
C PRO A 139 -1.87 -1.67 28.29
N ASP A 140 -1.23 -2.79 27.94
CA ASP A 140 -1.30 -4.03 28.70
C ASP A 140 -0.08 -4.14 29.62
N GLY A 141 -0.24 -3.70 30.87
CA GLY A 141 0.87 -3.61 31.81
C GLY A 141 1.90 -2.59 31.32
N ARG A 142 3.12 -3.02 30.99
CA ARG A 142 4.20 -2.14 30.48
C ARG A 142 4.31 -2.16 28.94
N ILE A 143 3.36 -2.79 28.24
CA ILE A 143 3.37 -2.95 26.79
C ILE A 143 2.41 -1.93 26.18
N TYR A 144 2.94 -1.08 25.30
CA TYR A 144 2.19 -0.06 24.56
C TYR A 144 2.31 -0.42 23.07
N LEU A 145 1.18 -0.61 22.39
CA LEU A 145 1.18 -0.79 20.94
C LEU A 145 1.25 0.59 20.28
N VAL A 146 1.98 0.68 19.16
CA VAL A 146 2.08 1.90 18.36
C VAL A 146 2.06 1.50 16.89
N GLY A 147 1.32 2.27 16.10
CA GLY A 147 1.23 2.11 14.65
C GLY A 147 -0.07 2.68 14.12
N GLU A 148 -0.16 2.84 12.80
CA GLU A 148 -1.33 3.45 12.16
C GLU A 148 -2.65 2.74 12.49
N HIS A 149 -2.59 1.45 12.81
CA HIS A 149 -3.72 0.65 13.28
C HIS A 149 -4.39 1.14 14.57
N LEU A 150 -3.73 2.00 15.34
CA LEU A 150 -4.29 2.65 16.52
C LEU A 150 -4.80 4.06 16.26
N SER A 151 -5.01 4.43 14.99
CA SER A 151 -5.59 5.72 14.60
C SER A 151 -6.91 5.54 13.83
N TYR A 152 -7.62 6.65 13.64
CA TYR A 152 -8.72 6.74 12.67
C TYR A 152 -8.26 7.09 11.25
N VAL A 153 -6.95 7.26 11.04
CA VAL A 153 -6.34 7.65 9.77
C VAL A 153 -5.49 6.47 9.27
N ASN A 154 -6.15 5.33 9.03
CA ASN A 154 -5.48 4.10 8.62
C ASN A 154 -4.86 4.20 7.23
N ALA A 155 -3.79 3.43 6.98
CA ALA A 155 -2.96 3.46 5.76
C ALA A 155 -2.17 4.77 5.52
N TRP A 156 -2.13 5.69 6.48
CA TRP A 156 -1.38 6.94 6.39
C TRP A 156 -0.30 7.05 7.46
N ILE A 157 0.82 7.68 7.09
CA ILE A 157 1.92 8.00 8.02
C ILE A 157 1.42 8.88 9.17
N GLU A 158 0.47 9.78 8.90
CA GLU A 158 -0.20 10.59 9.92
C GLU A 158 -0.81 9.72 11.03
N GLY A 159 -1.49 8.63 10.66
CA GLY A 159 -2.08 7.71 11.63
C GLY A 159 -1.03 7.08 12.55
N ALA A 160 0.11 6.67 12.00
CA ALA A 160 1.22 6.15 12.80
C ALA A 160 1.81 7.21 13.74
N ALA A 161 1.98 8.44 13.25
CA ALA A 161 2.47 9.55 14.05
C ALA A 161 1.51 9.87 15.20
N GLN A 162 0.22 10.07 14.93
CA GLN A 162 -0.79 10.34 15.95
C GLN A 162 -0.83 9.24 17.03
N ALA A 163 -0.76 7.96 16.63
CA ALA A 163 -0.69 6.85 17.56
C ALA A 163 0.56 6.90 18.44
N ALA A 164 1.72 7.26 17.89
CA ALA A 164 2.95 7.40 18.65
C ALA A 164 2.84 8.52 19.70
N TRP A 165 2.34 9.69 19.31
CA TRP A 165 2.13 10.83 20.22
C TRP A 165 1.20 10.46 21.38
N LEU A 166 0.07 9.82 21.09
CA LEU A 166 -0.88 9.37 22.10
C LEU A 166 -0.23 8.43 23.14
N GLN A 167 0.56 7.46 22.67
CA GLN A 167 1.14 6.45 23.56
C GLN A 167 2.32 7.00 24.37
N VAL A 168 3.10 7.92 23.79
CA VAL A 168 4.13 8.67 24.53
C VAL A 168 3.50 9.51 25.64
N GLU A 169 2.39 10.19 25.37
CA GLU A 169 1.67 10.97 26.39
C GLU A 169 1.17 10.07 27.53
N LYS A 170 0.57 8.92 27.21
CA LYS A 170 0.13 7.93 28.21
C LYS A 170 1.29 7.41 29.05
N LEU A 171 2.42 7.10 28.43
CA LEU A 171 3.62 6.66 29.14
C LEU A 171 4.15 7.76 30.06
N HIS A 172 4.23 9.00 29.56
CA HIS A 172 4.70 10.13 30.33
C HIS A 172 3.84 10.37 31.57
N ARG A 173 2.50 10.43 31.43
CA ARG A 173 1.57 10.58 32.57
C ARG A 173 1.80 9.52 33.63
N ARG A 174 1.88 8.25 33.22
CA ARG A 174 2.12 7.14 34.16
C ARG A 174 3.42 7.30 34.94
N VAL A 175 4.48 7.79 34.31
CA VAL A 175 5.77 8.01 34.98
C VAL A 175 5.70 9.19 35.95
N MET A 176 4.95 10.24 35.61
CA MET A 176 4.81 11.44 36.46
C MET A 176 3.85 11.24 37.64
N GLU A 177 2.92 10.30 37.55
CA GLU A 177 1.95 9.96 38.60
C GLU A 177 2.44 8.87 39.57
N ALA A 178 3.58 8.23 39.27
CA ALA A 178 4.18 7.15 40.07
C ALA A 178 5.16 7.69 41.13
#